data_AF-A0AAQ4FJW6-F1
#
_entry.id   AF-A0AAQ4FJW6-F1
#
_cell.length_a   1.000
_cell.length_b   1.000
_cell.length_c   1.000
_cell.angle_alpha   90.00
_cell.angle_beta   90.00
_cell.angle_gamma   90.00
#
_symmetry.space_group_name_H-M   'P 1'
#
loop_
_entity.id
_entity.type
_entity.pdbx_description
1 polymer ?
#
loop_
_entity_poly.entity_id
_entity_poly.type
_entity_poly.pdbx_seq_one_letter_code
_entity_poly.pdbx_strand_id
1 'polypeptide(L)'
;MELLWMKGPRDGATLVLITFLGLAAGAHRRPVYIIAHMVNSIDDFDEAMRRGANAIEADVTFSHDGTAVKLFHGWPCDCLRKCEAEERVHAFLNYVRRSTNSYSGKYRHKLTLLFLDLKLGDVHENRKYAAGVDIAQKLLQHLWHGGSLLRRRSQESSSATISSYNAYWNGDKMPSQPNARNSPSFTPKG
;
A
#
# COMPACT_ATOMS: atom_id res chain seq x y z
N MET A 1 0.79 -43.61 12.55
CA MET A 1 0.12 -44.64 11.73
C MET A 1 -0.10 -45.81 12.65
N GLU A 2 -1.24 -45.82 13.34
CA GLU A 2 -1.60 -46.93 14.23
C GLU A 2 -2.81 -47.65 13.65
N LEU A 3 -2.65 -48.95 13.45
CA LEU A 3 -3.68 -49.86 12.96
C LEU A 3 -4.43 -50.43 14.16
N LEU A 4 -5.65 -49.94 14.39
CA LEU A 4 -6.54 -50.54 15.38
C LEU A 4 -7.33 -51.67 14.72
N TRP A 5 -6.98 -52.92 15.04
CA TRP A 5 -7.72 -54.10 14.62
C TRP A 5 -8.92 -54.35 15.56
N MET A 6 -10.14 -54.14 15.07
CA MET A 6 -11.37 -54.61 15.74
C MET A 6 -11.73 -55.99 15.20
N LYS A 7 -11.71 -57.02 16.06
CA LYS A 7 -11.95 -58.41 15.70
C LYS A 7 -13.43 -58.75 15.93
N GLY A 8 -14.25 -58.64 14.88
CA GLY A 8 -15.64 -59.10 14.87
C GLY A 8 -15.74 -60.57 14.41
N PRO A 9 -16.62 -61.40 15.00
CA PRO A 9 -16.77 -62.79 14.62
C PRO A 9 -17.79 -62.94 13.49
N ARG A 10 -17.37 -63.63 12.43
CA ARG A 10 -18.15 -64.16 11.28
C ARG A 10 -18.30 -63.18 10.10
N ASP A 11 -17.66 -63.63 9.01
CA ASP A 11 -17.95 -63.40 7.60
C ASP A 11 -17.75 -61.98 7.04
N GLY A 12 -16.71 -61.85 6.20
CA GLY A 12 -16.46 -60.70 5.33
C GLY A 12 -15.59 -59.61 5.95
N ALA A 13 -14.32 -59.54 5.54
CA ALA A 13 -13.48 -58.39 5.83
C ALA A 13 -13.96 -57.19 5.01
N THR A 14 -14.90 -56.40 5.53
CA THR A 14 -15.24 -55.10 4.96
C THR A 14 -14.13 -54.11 5.32
N LEU A 15 -13.30 -53.77 4.33
CA LEU A 15 -12.33 -52.68 4.44
C LEU A 15 -13.09 -51.35 4.43
N VAL A 16 -13.39 -50.79 5.61
CA VAL A 16 -13.90 -49.43 5.72
C VAL A 16 -12.71 -48.49 5.59
N LEU A 17 -12.38 -48.11 4.35
CA LEU A 17 -11.42 -47.04 4.09
C LEU A 17 -12.10 -45.71 4.42
N ILE A 18 -11.97 -45.25 5.67
CA ILE A 18 -12.31 -43.87 6.03
C ILE A 18 -11.23 -43.00 5.39
N THR A 19 -11.45 -42.62 4.12
CA THR A 19 -10.80 -41.44 3.57
C THR A 19 -11.27 -40.27 4.41
N PHE A 20 -10.44 -39.85 5.37
CA PHE A 20 -10.41 -38.46 5.77
C PHE A 20 -9.99 -37.68 4.53
N LEU A 21 -10.94 -37.48 3.62
CA LEU A 21 -10.92 -36.39 2.67
C LEU A 21 -11.07 -35.16 3.55
N GLY A 22 -9.96 -34.76 4.18
CA GLY A 22 -9.85 -33.48 4.80
C GLY A 22 -10.09 -32.48 3.69
N LEU A 23 -11.33 -32.00 3.59
CA LEU A 23 -11.61 -30.69 3.03
C LEU A 23 -10.83 -29.71 3.90
N ALA A 24 -9.52 -29.62 3.68
CA ALA A 24 -8.83 -28.36 3.77
C ALA A 24 -9.45 -27.51 2.65
N ALA A 25 -10.69 -27.06 2.85
CA ALA A 25 -11.16 -25.85 2.23
C ALA A 25 -10.08 -24.84 2.59
N GLY A 26 -9.19 -24.55 1.63
CA GLY A 26 -8.10 -23.61 1.81
C GLY A 26 -8.75 -22.35 2.31
N ALA A 27 -8.64 -22.09 3.61
CA ALA A 27 -9.24 -20.93 4.23
C ALA A 27 -8.45 -19.75 3.66
N HIS A 28 -8.92 -19.20 2.54
CA HIS A 28 -8.44 -17.96 1.98
C HIS A 28 -8.67 -16.90 3.05
N ARG A 29 -7.63 -16.66 3.86
CA ARG A 29 -7.67 -15.63 4.89
C ARG A 29 -7.83 -14.29 4.18
N ARG A 30 -8.73 -13.45 4.70
CA ARG A 30 -8.92 -12.10 4.17
C ARG A 30 -7.60 -11.34 4.31
N PRO A 31 -7.02 -10.80 3.21
CA PRO A 31 -5.85 -9.95 3.31
C PRO A 31 -6.18 -8.67 4.09
N VAL A 32 -5.25 -8.19 4.92
CA VAL A 32 -5.41 -6.99 5.76
C VAL A 32 -4.27 -6.02 5.49
N TYR A 33 -4.60 -4.74 5.36
CA TYR A 33 -3.65 -3.64 5.38
C TYR A 33 -3.55 -3.09 6.80
N ILE A 34 -2.36 -3.17 7.38
CA ILE A 34 -1.98 -2.53 8.63
C ILE A 34 -1.39 -1.18 8.24
N ILE A 35 -2.27 -0.18 8.14
CA ILE A 35 -1.93 1.18 7.69
C ILE A 35 -1.43 1.98 8.89
N ALA A 36 -0.14 2.33 8.91
CA ALA A 36 0.37 3.28 9.87
C ALA A 36 -0.11 4.70 9.51
N HIS A 37 -0.76 5.37 10.45
CA HIS A 37 -1.33 6.72 10.29
C HIS A 37 -0.26 7.81 10.41
N MET A 38 -0.37 8.90 9.64
CA MET A 38 0.40 10.15 9.75
C MET A 38 1.92 9.93 9.70
N VAL A 39 2.39 9.22 8.67
CA VAL A 39 3.80 8.87 8.44
C VAL A 39 4.46 9.93 7.56
N ASN A 40 4.80 11.07 8.16
CA ASN A 40 5.21 12.27 7.44
C ASN A 40 6.72 12.52 7.41
N SER A 41 7.51 11.70 8.10
CA SER A 41 8.98 11.75 8.07
C SER A 41 9.59 10.39 7.74
N ILE A 42 10.85 10.39 7.30
CA ILE A 42 11.62 9.16 7.09
C ILE A 42 11.72 8.34 8.39
N ASP A 43 11.85 8.99 9.54
CA ASP A 43 11.92 8.33 10.84
C ASP A 43 10.59 7.64 11.19
N ASP A 44 9.45 8.31 10.95
CA ASP A 44 8.13 7.70 11.15
C ASP A 44 7.94 6.48 10.24
N PHE A 45 8.41 6.56 8.99
CA PHE A 45 8.34 5.45 8.06
C PHE A 45 9.17 4.27 8.55
N ASP A 46 10.41 4.52 8.97
CA ASP A 46 11.28 3.50 9.51
C ASP A 46 10.70 2.84 10.77
N GLU A 47 10.09 3.63 11.64
CA GLU A 47 9.40 3.16 12.82
C GLU A 47 8.19 2.29 12.46
N ALA A 48 7.32 2.75 11.56
CA ALA A 48 6.13 2.04 11.11
C ALA A 48 6.47 0.67 10.51
N MET A 49 7.44 0.63 9.59
CA MET A 49 7.88 -0.60 8.94
C MET A 49 8.54 -1.56 9.92
N ARG A 50 9.31 -1.06 10.89
CA ARG A 50 9.91 -1.89 11.95
C ARG A 50 8.85 -2.48 12.89
N ARG A 51 7.75 -1.76 13.14
CA ARG A 51 6.61 -2.22 13.96
C ARG A 51 5.66 -3.18 13.22
N GLY A 52 5.89 -3.44 11.93
CA GLY A 52 5.15 -4.46 11.17
C GLY A 52 4.02 -3.91 10.30
N ALA A 53 3.96 -2.60 10.08
CA ALA A 53 3.05 -2.05 9.08
C ALA A 53 3.38 -2.61 7.68
N ASN A 54 2.34 -2.91 6.90
CA ASN A 54 2.47 -3.28 5.48
C ASN A 54 1.88 -2.20 4.55
N ALA A 55 1.38 -1.12 5.14
CA ALA A 55 0.86 0.05 4.47
C ALA A 55 1.15 1.29 5.33
N ILE A 56 1.23 2.46 4.71
CA ILE A 56 1.36 3.73 5.42
C ILE A 56 0.41 4.75 4.80
N GLU A 57 0.02 5.73 5.59
CA GLU A 57 -0.64 6.96 5.17
C GLU A 57 0.32 8.14 5.43
N ALA A 58 0.38 9.07 4.47
CA ALA A 58 1.17 10.30 4.58
C ALA A 58 0.39 11.51 4.04
N ASP A 59 0.44 12.61 4.79
CA ASP A 59 -0.27 13.85 4.53
C ASP A 59 0.51 14.74 3.57
N VAL A 60 0.04 14.89 2.33
CA VAL A 60 0.69 15.74 1.33
C VAL A 60 0.11 17.16 1.39
N THR A 61 0.97 18.13 1.70
CA THR A 61 0.62 19.55 1.64
C THR A 61 1.03 20.18 0.32
N PHE A 62 0.26 21.19 -0.08
CA PHE A 62 0.44 21.91 -1.33
C PHE A 62 0.63 23.40 -1.05
N SER A 63 1.49 24.06 -1.82
CA SER A 63 1.51 25.52 -1.88
C SER A 63 0.30 26.06 -2.63
N HIS A 64 0.04 27.36 -2.52
CA HIS A 64 -1.11 28.01 -3.17
C HIS A 64 -1.15 27.84 -4.70
N ASP A 65 0.00 27.66 -5.34
CA ASP A 65 0.09 27.39 -6.78
C ASP A 65 -0.20 25.92 -7.14
N GLY A 66 -0.50 25.06 -6.17
CA GLY A 66 -0.75 23.64 -6.36
C GLY A 66 0.51 22.78 -6.41
N THR A 67 1.69 23.28 -6.05
CA THR A 67 2.88 22.41 -5.97
C THR A 67 2.83 21.57 -4.69
N ALA A 68 2.98 20.24 -4.78
CA ALA A 68 3.12 19.37 -3.61
C ALA A 68 4.51 19.58 -2.97
N VAL A 69 4.56 20.13 -1.76
CA VAL A 69 5.81 20.63 -1.16
C VAL A 69 6.40 19.62 -0.19
N LYS A 70 5.65 19.31 0.87
CA LYS A 70 6.11 18.49 1.99
C LYS A 70 5.01 17.56 2.49
N LEU A 71 5.46 16.51 3.14
CA LEU A 71 4.62 15.68 3.99
C LEU A 71 4.51 16.35 5.35
N PHE A 72 3.31 16.70 5.77
CA PHE A 72 3.09 17.44 7.01
C PHE A 72 1.61 17.43 7.39
N HIS A 73 1.31 17.15 8.65
CA HIS A 73 -0.06 17.21 9.17
C HIS A 73 -0.32 18.55 9.88
N GLY A 74 0.51 18.89 10.88
CA GLY A 74 0.29 20.05 11.75
C GLY A 74 -0.71 19.78 12.88
N TRP A 75 -0.90 20.77 13.75
CA TRP A 75 -1.86 20.69 14.85
C TRP A 75 -3.27 21.12 14.40
N PRO A 76 -4.35 20.52 14.93
CA PRO A 76 -4.37 19.39 15.87
C PRO A 76 -4.13 18.03 15.19
N CYS A 77 -3.63 17.03 15.93
CA CYS A 77 -3.53 15.64 15.45
C CYS A 77 -3.83 14.62 16.57
N ASP A 78 -3.80 13.33 16.25
CA ASP A 78 -3.99 12.23 17.20
C ASP A 78 -3.15 12.39 18.48
N CYS A 79 -3.72 12.01 19.62
CA CYS A 79 -3.04 12.10 20.91
C CYS A 79 -1.68 11.39 20.92
N LEU A 80 -0.70 12.00 21.60
CA LEU A 80 0.67 11.46 21.80
C LEU A 80 1.46 11.25 20.49
N ARG A 81 1.08 11.92 19.41
CA ARG A 81 1.83 11.96 18.16
C ARG A 81 2.64 13.26 18.04
N LYS A 82 3.74 13.20 17.29
CA LYS A 82 4.50 14.39 16.88
C LYS A 82 3.86 14.98 15.61
N CYS A 83 2.92 15.91 15.78
CA CYS A 83 2.16 16.47 14.66
C CYS A 83 3.00 17.29 13.65
N GLU A 84 4.19 17.72 14.08
CA GLU A 84 5.07 18.62 13.31
C GLU A 84 6.19 17.90 12.57
N ALA A 85 6.26 16.57 12.61
CA ALA A 85 7.19 15.81 11.80
C ALA A 85 6.92 16.07 10.31
N GLU A 86 7.97 16.30 9.53
CA GLU A 86 7.86 16.62 8.11
C GLU A 86 9.02 16.09 7.27
N GLU A 87 8.78 15.98 5.97
CA GLU A 87 9.77 15.63 4.96
C GLU A 87 9.39 16.23 3.61
N ARG A 88 10.37 16.52 2.74
CA ARG A 88 10.04 16.92 1.36
C ARG A 88 9.46 15.74 0.59
N VAL A 89 8.37 15.97 -0.17
CA VAL A 89 7.66 14.90 -0.90
C VAL A 89 8.61 14.05 -1.74
N HIS A 90 9.49 14.68 -2.52
CA HIS A 90 10.43 13.95 -3.38
C HIS A 90 11.48 13.15 -2.58
N ALA A 91 11.94 13.66 -1.43
CA ALA A 91 12.92 12.99 -0.60
C ALA A 91 12.32 11.72 0.01
N PHE A 92 11.11 11.85 0.56
CA PHE A 92 10.35 10.71 1.09
C PHE A 92 10.06 9.65 0.03
N LEU A 93 9.53 10.04 -1.14
CA LEU A 93 9.23 9.08 -2.21
C LEU A 93 10.48 8.33 -2.71
N ASN A 94 11.62 9.03 -2.82
CA ASN A 94 12.89 8.39 -3.14
C ASN A 94 13.34 7.43 -2.04
N TYR A 95 13.14 7.79 -0.76
CA TYR A 95 13.48 6.91 0.36
C TYR A 95 12.62 5.65 0.37
N VAL A 96 11.30 5.79 0.22
CA VAL A 96 10.37 4.66 0.08
C VAL A 96 10.83 3.75 -1.06
N ARG A 97 11.02 4.28 -2.27
CA ARG A 97 11.51 3.50 -3.42
C ARG A 97 12.78 2.72 -3.11
N ARG A 98 13.81 3.37 -2.56
CA ARG A 98 15.10 2.72 -2.27
C ARG A 98 14.98 1.66 -1.18
N SER A 99 14.15 1.90 -0.17
CA SER A 99 14.00 0.99 0.97
C SER A 99 13.12 -0.22 0.69
N THR A 100 12.18 -0.13 -0.27
CA THR A 100 11.22 -1.20 -0.57
C THR A 100 11.47 -1.93 -1.90
N ASN A 101 12.10 -1.28 -2.88
CA ASN A 101 12.22 -1.85 -4.24
C ASN A 101 13.65 -2.27 -4.60
N SER A 102 14.67 -1.71 -3.93
CA SER A 102 16.07 -2.14 -4.14
C SER A 102 16.28 -3.59 -3.70
N TYR A 103 17.22 -4.29 -4.33
CA TYR A 103 17.64 -5.63 -3.91
C TYR A 103 18.13 -5.64 -2.46
N SER A 104 18.88 -4.60 -2.06
CA SER A 104 19.37 -4.40 -0.69
C SER A 104 18.44 -3.52 0.17
N GLY A 105 17.19 -3.31 -0.26
CA GLY A 105 16.24 -2.46 0.47
C GLY A 105 15.87 -3.04 1.82
N LYS A 106 16.03 -2.25 2.90
CA LYS A 106 15.73 -2.65 4.28
C LYS A 106 14.32 -3.24 4.48
N TYR A 107 13.35 -2.82 3.68
CA TYR A 107 11.95 -3.24 3.76
C TYR A 107 11.46 -3.87 2.45
N ARG A 108 12.38 -4.49 1.70
CA ARG A 108 12.04 -5.18 0.46
C ARG A 108 10.86 -6.14 0.68
N HIS A 109 9.84 -6.02 -0.17
CA HIS A 109 8.59 -6.80 -0.13
C HIS A 109 7.69 -6.62 1.11
N LYS A 110 7.95 -5.64 2.00
CA LYS A 110 7.13 -5.41 3.20
C LYS A 110 6.02 -4.38 3.00
N LEU A 111 6.31 -3.29 2.29
CA LEU A 111 5.31 -2.26 2.00
C LEU A 111 4.52 -2.65 0.74
N THR A 112 3.20 -2.73 0.85
CA THR A 112 2.30 -3.05 -0.27
C THR A 112 1.49 -1.83 -0.73
N LEU A 113 1.19 -0.91 0.18
CA LEU A 113 0.31 0.24 -0.06
C LEU A 113 0.92 1.52 0.50
N LEU A 114 1.01 2.54 -0.36
CA LEU A 114 1.25 3.93 0.03
C LEU A 114 -0.06 4.70 -0.18
N PHE A 115 -0.67 5.15 0.91
CA PHE A 115 -1.85 5.99 0.91
C PHE A 115 -1.42 7.45 1.05
N LEU A 116 -1.81 8.31 0.11
CA LEU A 116 -1.52 9.74 0.20
C LEU A 116 -2.81 10.50 0.55
N ASP A 117 -2.83 11.15 1.72
CA ASP A 117 -3.88 12.09 2.09
C ASP A 117 -3.54 13.47 1.51
N LEU A 118 -4.25 13.87 0.45
CA LEU A 118 -3.96 15.11 -0.26
C LEU A 118 -4.69 16.28 0.39
N LYS A 119 -3.96 17.10 1.16
CA LYS A 119 -4.50 18.28 1.85
C LYS A 119 -4.70 19.44 0.88
N LEU A 120 -5.80 19.39 0.15
CA LEU A 120 -6.16 20.38 -0.88
C LEU A 120 -6.98 21.56 -0.35
N GLY A 121 -7.24 21.64 0.97
CA GLY A 121 -8.09 22.66 1.58
C GLY A 121 -7.65 24.10 1.27
N ASP A 122 -6.33 24.34 1.27
CA ASP A 122 -5.74 25.67 1.02
C ASP A 122 -5.37 25.92 -0.46
N VAL A 123 -5.63 24.93 -1.33
CA VAL A 123 -5.38 25.03 -2.76
C VAL A 123 -6.62 25.62 -3.43
N HIS A 124 -6.43 26.76 -4.10
CA HIS A 124 -7.52 27.40 -4.85
C HIS A 124 -8.09 26.44 -5.91
N GLU A 125 -9.41 26.46 -6.12
CA GLU A 125 -10.11 25.49 -6.99
C GLU A 125 -9.50 25.36 -8.39
N ASN A 126 -9.14 26.49 -9.01
CA ASN A 126 -8.50 26.50 -10.34
C ASN A 126 -7.06 25.93 -10.38
N ARG A 127 -6.46 25.63 -9.21
CA ARG A 127 -5.13 25.02 -9.08
C ARG A 127 -5.18 23.54 -8.71
N LYS A 128 -6.34 22.98 -8.33
CA LYS A 128 -6.45 21.55 -7.95
C LYS A 128 -6.04 20.59 -9.07
N TYR A 129 -6.33 20.94 -10.33
CA TYR A 129 -5.83 20.18 -11.48
C TYR A 129 -4.30 20.19 -11.55
N ALA A 130 -3.69 21.38 -11.42
CA ALA A 130 -2.23 21.51 -11.40
C ALA A 130 -1.61 20.72 -10.23
N ALA A 131 -2.27 20.69 -9.08
CA ALA A 131 -1.87 19.89 -7.92
C ALA A 131 -1.88 18.39 -8.20
N GLY A 132 -2.94 17.88 -8.86
CA GLY A 132 -2.99 16.49 -9.30
C GLY A 132 -1.87 16.15 -10.29
N VAL A 133 -1.59 17.04 -11.26
CA VAL A 133 -0.50 16.87 -12.23
C VAL A 133 0.85 16.82 -11.52
N ASP A 134 1.10 17.75 -10.61
CA ASP A 134 2.37 17.87 -9.91
C ASP A 134 2.67 16.65 -9.03
N ILE A 135 1.72 16.19 -8.20
CA ILE A 135 1.95 14.99 -7.37
C ILE A 135 2.12 13.73 -8.23
N ALA A 136 1.37 13.60 -9.33
CA ALA A 136 1.52 12.48 -10.26
C ALA A 136 2.92 12.46 -10.91
N GLN A 137 3.44 13.64 -11.31
CA GLN A 137 4.79 13.76 -11.83
C GLN A 137 5.84 13.37 -10.78
N LYS A 138 5.67 13.80 -9.52
CA LYS A 138 6.58 13.44 -8.43
C LYS A 138 6.56 11.93 -8.12
N LEU A 139 5.40 11.29 -8.14
CA LEU A 139 5.29 9.83 -8.02
C LEU A 139 6.03 9.12 -9.15
N LEU A 140 5.80 9.55 -10.39
CA LEU A 140 6.46 8.99 -11.56
C LEU A 140 7.97 9.13 -11.49
N GLN A 141 8.47 10.31 -11.12
CA GLN A 141 9.88 10.61 -11.09
C GLN A 141 10.60 10.00 -9.88
N HIS A 142 10.01 10.02 -8.68
CA HIS A 142 10.73 9.69 -7.45
C HIS A 142 10.38 8.33 -6.88
N LEU A 143 9.18 7.81 -7.15
CA LEU A 143 8.74 6.50 -6.67
C LEU A 143 8.85 5.40 -7.73
N TRP A 144 8.41 5.65 -8.96
CA TRP A 144 8.35 4.59 -10.00
C TRP A 144 9.60 4.51 -10.87
N HIS A 145 10.04 5.62 -11.47
CA HIS A 145 11.14 5.61 -12.45
C HIS A 145 12.47 6.05 -11.86
N GLY A 146 12.47 6.70 -10.70
CA GLY A 146 13.71 7.06 -10.03
C GLY A 146 14.61 8.04 -10.76
N GLY A 147 14.02 9.03 -11.44
CA GLY A 147 14.71 10.00 -12.29
C GLY A 147 14.99 9.49 -13.71
N SER A 148 14.65 8.24 -14.05
CA SER A 148 14.98 7.63 -15.35
C SER A 148 14.03 7.99 -16.50
N LEU A 149 13.04 8.87 -16.31
CA LEU A 149 12.28 9.42 -17.44
C LEU A 149 13.18 10.17 -18.44
N LEU A 150 14.38 10.61 -18.01
CA LEU A 150 15.41 11.19 -18.87
C LEU A 150 16.43 10.16 -19.42
N ARG A 151 16.33 8.87 -19.09
CA ARG A 151 17.30 7.85 -19.52
C ARG A 151 16.62 6.54 -19.92
N ARG A 152 15.97 6.52 -21.09
CA ARG A 152 15.63 5.25 -21.76
C ARG A 152 16.87 4.66 -22.43
N ARG A 153 17.37 3.55 -21.88
CA ARG A 153 17.62 2.30 -22.62
C ARG A 153 17.87 1.15 -21.63
N SER A 154 17.08 0.09 -21.80
CA SER A 154 17.28 -1.29 -21.35
C SER A 154 17.74 -1.52 -19.91
N GLN A 155 16.78 -1.73 -19.00
CA GLN A 155 16.95 -2.73 -17.93
C GLN A 155 15.58 -3.17 -17.43
N GLU A 156 15.30 -4.47 -17.53
CA GLU A 156 14.15 -5.11 -16.90
C GLU A 156 14.23 -4.87 -15.38
N SER A 157 13.34 -4.01 -14.87
CA SER A 157 13.21 -3.77 -13.43
C SER A 157 12.14 -4.70 -12.89
N SER A 158 12.50 -5.51 -11.88
CA SER A 158 11.56 -6.30 -11.10
C SER A 158 10.51 -5.37 -10.47
N SER A 159 9.30 -5.34 -11.03
CA SER A 159 8.17 -4.57 -10.50
C SER A 159 7.71 -5.15 -9.16
N ALA A 160 8.20 -4.59 -8.05
CA ALA A 160 7.42 -4.54 -6.84
C ALA A 160 6.34 -3.47 -7.04
N THR A 161 5.11 -3.88 -7.30
CA THR A 161 3.97 -2.98 -7.48
C THR A 161 3.59 -2.41 -6.11
N ILE A 162 4.11 -1.24 -5.76
CA ILE A 162 3.48 -0.41 -4.74
C ILE A 162 2.20 0.12 -5.35
N SER A 163 1.05 -0.28 -4.81
CA SER A 163 -0.20 0.35 -5.17
C SER A 163 -0.26 1.70 -4.45
N SER A 164 -0.40 2.79 -5.21
CA SER A 164 -0.64 4.13 -4.67
C SER A 164 -2.12 4.46 -4.85
N TYR A 165 -2.81 4.79 -3.76
CA TYR A 165 -4.18 5.29 -3.83
C TYR A 165 -4.21 6.74 -3.35
N ASN A 166 -4.89 7.58 -4.12
CA ASN A 166 -5.25 8.93 -3.71
C ASN A 166 -6.60 8.86 -3.02
N ALA A 167 -6.69 9.35 -1.79
CA ALA A 167 -7.97 9.60 -1.16
C ALA A 167 -8.17 11.11 -1.01
N TYR A 168 -9.37 11.55 -1.35
CA TYR A 168 -9.84 12.91 -1.08
C TYR A 168 -10.80 12.82 0.09
N TRP A 169 -10.41 13.37 1.24
CA TRP A 169 -11.27 13.43 2.42
C TRP A 169 -11.89 14.83 2.51
N ASN A 170 -13.21 14.91 2.35
CA ASN A 170 -13.95 16.17 2.35
C ASN A 170 -14.94 16.22 3.51
N GLY A 171 -14.46 16.09 4.75
CA GLY A 171 -15.20 16.36 6.00
C GLY A 171 -16.39 15.46 6.35
N ASP A 172 -17.11 14.96 5.36
CA ASP A 172 -18.39 14.29 5.49
C ASP A 172 -18.39 13.00 4.65
N LYS A 173 -18.19 11.88 5.34
CA LYS A 173 -18.30 10.49 4.87
C LYS A 173 -17.11 9.95 4.08
N MET A 174 -16.54 8.86 4.61
CA MET A 174 -15.69 7.93 3.86
C MET A 174 -16.49 7.44 2.63
N PRO A 175 -15.98 7.57 1.39
CA PRO A 175 -16.65 6.95 0.26
C PRO A 175 -16.68 5.44 0.47
N SER A 176 -17.89 4.88 0.47
CA SER A 176 -18.10 3.44 0.49
C SER A 176 -17.23 2.80 -0.59
N GLN A 177 -16.41 1.81 -0.20
CA GLN A 177 -15.57 1.03 -1.11
C GLN A 177 -16.39 0.62 -2.35
N PRO A 178 -15.92 0.90 -3.58
CA PRO A 178 -16.61 0.40 -4.75
C PRO A 178 -16.59 -1.13 -4.71
N ASN A 179 -17.78 -1.74 -4.81
CA ASN A 179 -17.92 -3.18 -4.96
C ASN A 179 -17.02 -3.67 -6.11
N ALA A 180 -16.23 -4.71 -5.85
CA ALA A 180 -15.28 -5.32 -6.80
C ALA A 180 -15.92 -5.86 -8.11
N ARG A 181 -17.22 -5.66 -8.34
CA ARG A 181 -17.93 -6.04 -9.57
C ARG A 181 -17.89 -4.97 -10.67
N ASN A 182 -17.56 -3.72 -10.35
CA ASN A 182 -17.68 -2.60 -11.31
C ASN A 182 -16.33 -1.96 -11.66
N SER A 183 -15.25 -2.74 -11.80
CA SER A 183 -14.02 -2.23 -12.42
C SER A 183 -14.17 -2.29 -13.95
N PRO A 184 -14.09 -1.18 -14.69
CA PRO A 184 -14.10 -1.23 -16.15
C PRO A 184 -12.84 -1.96 -16.65
N SER A 185 -13.05 -2.91 -17.55
CA SER A 185 -11.97 -3.63 -18.22
C SER A 185 -11.17 -2.66 -19.08
N PHE A 186 -9.88 -2.52 -18.77
CA PHE A 186 -8.94 -1.76 -19.58
C PHE A 186 -8.51 -2.65 -20.76
N THR A 187 -9.11 -2.46 -21.94
CA THR A 187 -8.62 -3.04 -23.19
C THR A 187 -7.60 -2.08 -23.81
N PRO A 188 -6.35 -2.52 -24.05
CA PRO A 188 -5.41 -1.73 -24.83
C PRO A 188 -5.88 -1.73 -26.29
N LYS A 189 -6.05 -0.56 -26.89
CA LYS A 189 -6.13 -0.46 -28.35
C LYS A 189 -4.70 -0.52 -28.89
N GLY A 190 -4.49 -1.46 -29.82
CA GLY A 190 -3.26 -1.58 -30.61
C GLY A 190 -3.12 -0.47 -31.65
#